data_AF-A0A7V3BIA3-F1
#
_entry.id   AF-A0A7V3BIA3-F1
#
_cell.length_a   1.000
_cell.length_b   1.000
_cell.length_c   1.000
_cell.angle_alpha   90.00
_cell.angle_beta   90.00
_cell.angle_gamma   90.00
#
_symmetry.space_group_name_H-M   'P 1'
#
loop_
_entity.id
_entity.type
_entity.pdbx_description
1 polymer ?
#
loop_
_entity_poly.entity_id
_entity_poly.type
_entity_poly.pdbx_seq_one_letter_code
_entity_poly.pdbx_strand_id
1 'polypeptide(L)'
;MMATSVRRCVMIIHSPFLSLEPYPEVPLHHMLAQAAAKAPGRAALITAEGQMLTYRRLFQAARSLARSLQERGVGRGDRVAIYSPNCLEYPVVAHGTSMAGGTLTTLNPLYRAREDVAALFYSSGTTGFPICDFCRAPQRDDQVPRLPDRSRRARGHSAGASSRLGRHRRAQA
;
A
#
# COMPACT_ATOMS: atom_id res chain seq x y z
N MET A 1 -0.44 -39.18 -41.56
CA MET A 1 -1.31 -38.17 -40.91
C MET A 1 -0.46 -36.95 -40.59
N MET A 2 -0.57 -35.89 -41.37
CA MET A 2 0.17 -34.63 -41.18
C MET A 2 -0.59 -33.75 -40.19
N ALA A 3 0.01 -33.43 -39.04
CA ALA A 3 -0.56 -32.53 -38.05
C ALA A 3 -0.49 -31.09 -38.58
N THR A 4 -1.63 -30.54 -39.00
CA THR A 4 -1.76 -29.15 -39.43
C THR A 4 -1.63 -28.23 -38.21
N SER A 5 -0.43 -27.73 -37.95
CA SER A 5 -0.18 -26.72 -36.92
C SER A 5 -0.82 -25.39 -37.33
N VAL A 6 -2.04 -25.13 -36.88
CA VAL A 6 -2.71 -23.83 -37.03
C VAL A 6 -1.97 -22.81 -36.17
N ARG A 7 -1.14 -21.96 -36.80
CA ARG A 7 -0.55 -20.80 -36.13
C ARG A 7 -1.68 -19.82 -35.81
N ARG A 8 -2.04 -19.67 -34.54
CA ARG A 8 -2.90 -18.56 -34.09
C ARG A 8 -2.15 -17.26 -34.34
N CYS A 9 -2.60 -16.48 -35.32
CA CYS A 9 -2.25 -15.06 -35.38
C CYS A 9 -2.94 -14.36 -34.22
N VAL A 10 -2.17 -13.97 -33.20
CA VAL A 10 -2.65 -13.03 -32.19
C VAL A 10 -2.60 -11.65 -32.83
N MET A 11 -3.76 -11.09 -33.13
CA MET A 11 -3.87 -9.69 -33.55
C MET A 11 -3.68 -8.82 -32.30
N ILE A 12 -2.60 -8.06 -32.24
CA ILE A 12 -2.33 -7.10 -31.17
C ILE A 12 -2.88 -5.74 -31.60
N ILE A 13 -3.89 -5.23 -30.89
CA ILE A 13 -4.42 -3.89 -31.10
C ILE A 13 -3.67 -2.96 -30.16
N HIS A 14 -2.95 -1.98 -30.72
CA HIS A 14 -2.27 -0.95 -29.93
C HIS A 14 -3.09 0.34 -29.87
N SER A 15 -2.85 1.12 -28.82
CA SER A 15 -3.32 2.50 -28.75
C SER A 15 -2.84 3.27 -29.99
N PRO A 16 -3.66 4.15 -30.58
CA PRO A 16 -3.21 5.04 -31.65
C PRO A 16 -2.21 6.11 -31.16
N PHE A 17 -2.04 6.25 -29.84
CA PHE A 17 -1.10 7.18 -29.22
C PHE A 17 0.24 6.52 -28.92
N LEU A 18 1.33 7.28 -29.09
CA LEU A 18 2.67 6.83 -28.73
C LEU A 18 2.75 6.52 -27.22
N SER A 19 3.50 5.46 -26.91
CA SER A 19 3.91 5.18 -25.54
C SER A 19 4.75 6.34 -25.00
N LEU A 20 4.63 6.62 -23.69
CA LEU A 20 5.47 7.59 -22.99
C LEU A 20 6.77 6.93 -22.46
N GLU A 21 7.18 5.81 -23.05
CA GLU A 21 8.38 5.10 -22.67
C GLU A 21 9.66 5.93 -22.88
N PRO A 22 10.65 5.81 -21.98
CA PRO A 22 10.65 4.95 -20.79
C PRO A 22 9.83 5.54 -19.62
N TYR A 23 9.09 4.69 -18.92
CA TYR A 23 8.37 5.09 -17.73
C TYR A 23 9.34 5.25 -16.54
N PRO A 24 9.12 6.23 -15.64
CA PRO A 24 9.98 6.41 -14.48
C PRO A 24 9.95 5.20 -13.53
N GLU A 25 11.11 4.60 -13.29
CA GLU A 25 11.29 3.52 -12.31
C GLU A 25 11.45 4.08 -10.88
N VAL A 26 10.41 4.76 -10.39
CA VAL A 26 10.39 5.34 -9.04
C VAL A 26 9.20 4.82 -8.24
N PRO A 27 9.33 4.73 -6.89
CA PRO A 27 8.18 4.41 -6.05
C PRO A 27 7.05 5.43 -6.21
N LEU A 28 5.80 4.98 -6.12
CA LEU A 28 4.62 5.86 -6.28
C LEU A 28 4.69 7.12 -5.39
N HIS A 29 5.15 6.97 -4.14
CA HIS A 29 5.27 8.08 -3.21
C HIS A 29 6.35 9.12 -3.58
N HIS A 30 7.33 8.77 -4.43
CA HIS A 30 8.27 9.75 -4.98
C HIS A 30 7.58 10.73 -5.93
N MET A 31 6.58 10.29 -6.69
CA MET A 31 5.80 11.19 -7.56
C MET A 31 5.05 12.25 -6.73
N LEU A 32 4.53 11.87 -5.56
CA LEU A 32 3.94 12.82 -4.62
C LEU A 32 4.98 13.82 -4.08
N ALA A 33 6.18 13.34 -3.71
CA ALA A 33 7.26 14.21 -3.25
C ALA A 33 7.65 15.25 -4.33
N GLN A 34 7.76 14.82 -5.58
CA GLN A 34 8.04 15.70 -6.72
C GLN A 34 6.91 16.71 -6.95
N ALA A 35 5.64 16.28 -6.89
CA ALA A 35 4.50 17.19 -7.02
C ALA A 35 4.45 18.22 -5.88
N ALA A 36 4.74 17.80 -4.65
CA ALA A 36 4.82 18.68 -3.48
C ALA A 36 5.98 19.68 -3.58
N ALA A 37 7.11 19.30 -4.17
CA ALA A 37 8.22 20.22 -4.43
C ALA A 37 7.88 21.21 -5.56
N LYS A 38 7.25 20.74 -6.64
CA LYS A 38 6.94 21.55 -7.83
C LYS A 38 5.81 22.56 -7.59
N ALA A 39 4.78 22.19 -6.84
CA ALA A 39 3.58 23.01 -6.65
C ALA A 39 3.04 22.93 -5.21
N PRO A 40 3.82 23.33 -4.19
CA PRO A 40 3.50 23.09 -2.78
C PRO A 40 2.20 23.76 -2.29
N GLY A 41 1.82 24.90 -2.89
CA GLY A 41 0.61 25.65 -2.54
C GLY A 41 -0.63 25.23 -3.34
N ARG A 42 -0.48 24.41 -4.39
CA ARG A 42 -1.59 24.01 -5.26
C ARG A 42 -2.49 23.00 -4.55
N ALA A 43 -3.79 23.12 -4.77
CA ALA A 43 -4.78 22.14 -4.34
C ALA A 43 -4.46 20.77 -4.94
N ALA A 44 -4.33 19.75 -4.08
CA ALA A 44 -4.20 18.36 -4.48
C ALA A 44 -5.56 17.65 -4.40
N LEU A 45 -6.31 17.90 -3.32
CA LEU A 45 -7.61 17.31 -3.06
C LEU A 45 -8.58 18.40 -2.61
N ILE A 46 -9.83 18.30 -3.06
CA ILE A 46 -10.93 19.19 -2.69
C ILE A 46 -12.16 18.32 -2.43
N THR A 47 -12.87 18.56 -1.32
CA THR A 47 -14.14 17.89 -1.03
C THR A 47 -15.32 18.65 -1.64
N ALA A 48 -16.48 18.01 -1.70
CA ALA A 48 -17.71 18.67 -2.15
C ALA A 48 -18.09 19.85 -1.26
N GLU A 49 -17.73 19.80 0.03
CA GLU A 49 -17.95 20.84 1.03
C GLU A 49 -16.91 21.97 0.98
N GLY A 50 -15.99 21.92 0.00
CA GLY A 50 -14.98 22.97 -0.22
C GLY A 50 -13.75 22.86 0.69
N GLN A 51 -13.59 21.79 1.45
CA GLN A 51 -12.35 21.54 2.19
C GLN A 51 -11.23 21.21 1.21
N MET A 52 -10.01 21.70 1.48
CA MET A 52 -8.87 21.52 0.57
C MET A 52 -7.62 21.02 1.28
N LEU A 53 -6.94 20.09 0.63
CA LEU A 53 -5.59 19.65 0.97
C LEU A 53 -4.63 20.08 -0.13
N THR A 54 -3.58 20.84 0.21
CA THR A 54 -2.53 21.18 -0.76
C THR A 54 -1.53 20.04 -0.92
N TYR A 55 -0.77 20.03 -2.02
CA TYR A 55 0.27 19.01 -2.23
C TYR A 55 1.30 18.94 -1.08
N ARG A 56 1.68 20.10 -0.52
CA ARG A 56 2.59 20.16 0.63
C ARG A 56 1.99 19.48 1.86
N ARG A 57 0.73 19.78 2.18
CA ARG A 57 0.04 19.20 3.35
C ARG A 57 -0.18 17.70 3.16
N LEU A 58 -0.54 17.27 1.95
CA LEU A 58 -0.67 15.85 1.60
C LEU A 58 0.64 15.09 1.83
N PHE A 59 1.74 15.61 1.30
CA PHE A 59 3.05 14.97 1.46
C PHE A 59 3.51 14.92 2.92
N GLN A 60 3.32 16.00 3.67
CA GLN A 60 3.66 16.04 5.10
C GLN A 60 2.82 15.05 5.91
N ALA A 61 1.51 15.00 5.68
CA ALA A 61 0.63 14.06 6.36
C ALA A 61 0.98 12.61 6.03
N ALA A 62 1.24 12.30 4.75
CA ALA A 62 1.63 10.96 4.31
C ALA A 62 2.95 10.52 4.95
N ARG A 63 3.95 11.43 5.01
CA ARG A 63 5.24 11.16 5.65
C ARG A 63 5.12 10.93 7.16
N SER A 64 4.30 11.72 7.84
CA SER A 64 4.03 11.54 9.28
C SER A 64 3.34 10.20 9.55
N LEU A 65 2.36 9.83 8.72
CA LEU A 65 1.70 8.53 8.83
C LEU A 65 2.68 7.38 8.57
N ALA A 66 3.53 7.49 7.55
CA ALA A 66 4.53 6.47 7.24
C ALA A 66 5.44 6.18 8.44
N ARG A 67 5.90 7.24 9.12
CA ARG A 67 6.70 7.12 10.35
C ARG A 67 5.93 6.40 11.45
N SER A 68 4.68 6.79 11.70
CA SER A 68 3.83 6.14 12.71
C SER A 68 3.61 4.65 12.40
N LEU A 69 3.42 4.31 11.13
CA LEU A 69 3.29 2.92 10.69
C LEU A 69 4.57 2.12 10.92
N GLN A 70 5.73 2.70 10.59
CA GLN A 70 7.03 2.08 10.83
C GLN A 70 7.31 1.90 12.33
N GLU A 71 6.98 2.89 13.17
CA GLU A 71 7.07 2.81 14.64
C GLU A 71 6.18 1.70 15.21
N ARG A 72 5.06 1.40 14.54
CA ARG A 72 4.17 0.27 14.85
C ARG A 72 4.62 -1.05 14.23
N GLY A 73 5.75 -1.07 13.54
CA GLY A 73 6.37 -2.27 12.97
C GLY A 73 5.90 -2.65 11.57
N VAL A 74 5.21 -1.75 10.85
CA VAL A 74 4.89 -1.96 9.42
C VAL A 74 6.17 -1.84 8.61
N GLY A 75 6.42 -2.83 7.76
CA GLY A 75 7.52 -2.81 6.81
C GLY A 75 7.18 -3.46 5.48
N ARG A 76 8.24 -3.84 4.76
CA ARG A 76 8.13 -4.45 3.44
C ARG A 76 7.34 -5.76 3.49
N GLY A 77 6.29 -5.84 2.69
CA GLY A 77 5.44 -7.03 2.58
C GLY A 77 4.30 -7.07 3.60
N ASP A 78 4.27 -6.14 4.56
CA ASP A 78 3.08 -5.96 5.39
C ASP A 78 1.98 -5.28 4.58
N ARG A 79 0.74 -5.56 4.96
CA ARG A 79 -0.45 -5.00 4.33
C ARG A 79 -1.20 -4.16 5.34
N VAL A 80 -1.66 -3.00 4.90
CA VAL A 80 -2.38 -2.02 5.71
C VAL A 80 -3.78 -1.86 5.13
N ALA A 81 -4.81 -2.09 5.93
CA ALA A 81 -6.18 -1.90 5.52
C ALA A 81 -6.67 -0.49 5.84
N ILE A 82 -7.39 0.13 4.90
CA ILE A 82 -8.23 1.31 5.14
C ILE A 82 -9.71 0.91 5.03
N TYR A 83 -10.47 1.24 6.07
CA TYR A 83 -11.92 1.11 6.12
C TYR A 83 -12.51 2.49 6.31
N SER A 84 -12.84 3.17 5.22
CA SER A 84 -13.28 4.57 5.24
C SER A 84 -14.12 4.89 4.00
N PRO A 85 -15.10 5.81 4.10
CA PRO A 85 -15.65 6.47 2.91
C PRO A 85 -14.56 7.30 2.19
N ASN A 86 -14.92 7.84 1.04
CA ASN A 86 -14.07 8.78 0.31
C ASN A 86 -13.87 10.06 1.13
N CYS A 87 -12.66 10.26 1.64
CA CYS A 87 -12.27 11.41 2.47
C CYS A 87 -10.88 11.93 2.06
N LEU A 88 -10.50 13.10 2.58
CA LEU A 88 -9.19 13.71 2.30
C LEU A 88 -8.01 12.89 2.84
N GLU A 89 -8.26 12.07 3.84
CA GLU A 89 -7.29 11.21 4.49
C GLU A 89 -6.98 9.96 3.64
N TYR A 90 -7.85 9.60 2.70
CA TYR A 90 -7.68 8.39 1.92
C TYR A 90 -6.34 8.38 1.13
N PRO A 91 -5.97 9.45 0.41
CA PRO A 91 -4.68 9.50 -0.29
C PRO A 91 -3.50 9.65 0.68
N VAL A 92 -3.72 10.21 1.87
CA VAL A 92 -2.71 10.24 2.94
C VAL A 92 -2.35 8.81 3.35
N VAL A 93 -3.34 7.95 3.55
CA VAL A 93 -3.13 6.54 3.91
C VAL A 93 -2.48 5.75 2.79
N ALA A 94 -2.87 5.99 1.54
CA ALA A 94 -2.25 5.34 0.39
C ALA A 94 -0.76 5.67 0.25
N HIS A 95 -0.41 6.96 0.26
CA HIS A 95 0.97 7.38 0.13
C HIS A 95 1.80 7.06 1.38
N GLY A 96 1.23 7.21 2.59
CA GLY A 96 1.90 6.88 3.84
C GLY A 96 2.21 5.37 3.95
N THR A 97 1.29 4.52 3.52
CA THR A 97 1.51 3.06 3.46
C THR A 97 2.62 2.72 2.46
N SER A 98 2.59 3.32 1.27
CA SER A 98 3.64 3.13 0.25
C SER A 98 5.02 3.59 0.76
N MET A 99 5.08 4.72 1.47
CA MET A 99 6.32 5.24 2.09
C MET A 99 6.81 4.34 3.25
N ALA A 100 5.89 3.73 4.00
CA ALA A 100 6.23 2.76 5.04
C ALA A 100 6.79 1.44 4.47
N GLY A 101 6.67 1.22 3.16
CA GLY A 101 7.04 -0.03 2.49
C GLY A 101 5.94 -1.09 2.50
N GLY A 102 4.76 -0.76 3.05
CA GLY A 102 3.61 -1.64 3.07
C GLY A 102 2.78 -1.58 1.79
N THR A 103 1.83 -2.50 1.70
CA THR A 103 0.83 -2.55 0.62
C THR A 103 -0.53 -2.13 1.16
N LEU A 104 -1.17 -1.15 0.52
CA LEU A 104 -2.52 -0.74 0.89
C LEU A 104 -3.55 -1.78 0.42
N THR A 105 -4.48 -2.14 1.29
CA THR A 105 -5.74 -2.81 0.93
C THR A 105 -6.93 -1.94 1.32
N THR A 106 -7.95 -1.92 0.49
CA THR A 106 -9.09 -1.00 0.64
C THR A 106 -10.34 -1.79 0.95
N LEU A 107 -11.08 -1.39 1.97
CA LEU A 107 -12.34 -1.99 2.37
C LEU A 107 -13.46 -0.97 2.16
N ASN A 108 -14.51 -1.40 1.46
CA ASN A 108 -15.69 -0.55 1.25
C ASN A 108 -16.54 -0.55 2.53
N PRO A 109 -16.86 0.63 3.11
CA PRO A 109 -17.74 0.72 4.28
C PRO A 109 -19.18 0.26 4.04
N LEU A 110 -19.59 0.04 2.78
CA LEU A 110 -20.91 -0.45 2.42
C LEU A 110 -21.00 -1.99 2.38
N TYR A 111 -19.90 -2.71 2.63
CA TYR A 111 -19.96 -4.17 2.71
C TYR A 111 -20.82 -4.62 3.89
N ARG A 112 -21.73 -5.57 3.62
CA ARG A 112 -22.72 -6.07 4.58
C ARG A 112 -22.30 -7.43 5.11
N ALA A 113 -21.29 -7.48 5.98
CA ALA A 113 -21.07 -8.54 6.97
C ALA A 113 -19.73 -8.32 7.68
N ARG A 114 -19.63 -8.85 8.91
CA ARG A 114 -18.33 -9.06 9.59
C ARG A 114 -17.46 -10.08 8.84
N GLU A 115 -18.12 -11.00 8.12
CA GLU A 115 -17.53 -12.13 7.39
C GLU A 115 -16.81 -11.69 6.10
N ASP A 116 -17.32 -10.68 5.38
CA ASP A 116 -16.68 -10.15 4.16
C ASP A 116 -15.38 -9.41 4.47
N VAL A 117 -15.41 -8.60 5.53
CA VAL A 117 -14.24 -7.87 6.02
C VAL A 117 -13.19 -8.87 6.52
N ALA A 118 -13.61 -9.85 7.34
CA ALA A 118 -12.72 -10.92 7.83
C ALA A 118 -12.16 -11.79 6.69
N ALA A 119 -12.96 -12.13 5.68
CA ALA A 119 -12.52 -12.87 4.50
C ALA A 119 -11.51 -12.07 3.67
N LEU A 120 -11.70 -10.74 3.54
CA LEU A 120 -10.71 -9.91 2.87
C LEU A 120 -9.43 -9.81 3.69
N PHE A 121 -9.49 -9.65 5.01
CA PHE A 121 -8.31 -9.70 5.89
C PHE A 121 -7.56 -11.03 5.77
N TYR A 122 -8.29 -12.15 5.74
CA TYR A 122 -7.73 -13.50 5.63
C TYR A 122 -7.10 -13.77 4.26
N SER A 123 -7.82 -13.49 3.17
CA SER A 123 -7.34 -13.71 1.80
C SER A 123 -6.19 -12.78 1.40
N SER A 124 -6.17 -11.58 1.96
CA SER A 124 -5.03 -10.67 1.81
C SER A 124 -3.91 -10.99 2.81
N GLY A 125 -4.05 -11.90 3.78
CA GLY A 125 -3.03 -12.05 4.82
C GLY A 125 -2.72 -10.72 5.53
N THR A 126 -3.71 -9.83 5.58
CA THR A 126 -3.54 -8.47 6.07
C THR A 126 -3.43 -8.48 7.57
N THR A 127 -2.37 -7.85 8.05
CA THR A 127 -2.26 -7.48 9.45
C THR A 127 -2.74 -6.05 9.55
N GLY A 128 -4.04 -5.88 9.75
CA GLY A 128 -4.63 -4.56 9.82
C GLY A 128 -4.00 -3.74 10.93
N PHE A 129 -3.82 -2.46 10.68
CA PHE A 129 -3.91 -1.45 11.71
C PHE A 129 -5.25 -0.76 11.48
N PRO A 130 -6.10 -0.58 12.50
CA PRO A 130 -7.22 0.34 12.37
C PRO A 130 -6.59 1.74 12.28
N ILE A 131 -6.48 2.30 11.08
CA ILE A 131 -5.96 3.68 10.89
C ILE A 131 -7.08 4.71 11.11
N CYS A 132 -8.31 4.28 11.36
CA CYS A 132 -9.45 5.16 11.56
C CYS A 132 -9.66 5.56 13.03
N ASP A 133 -8.68 6.23 13.65
CA ASP A 133 -8.95 7.06 14.84
C ASP A 133 -9.26 8.52 14.45
N PHE A 134 -9.00 8.94 13.20
CA PHE A 134 -9.11 10.35 12.78
C PHE A 134 -10.41 10.71 12.05
N CYS A 135 -11.13 9.71 11.50
CA CYS A 135 -12.42 9.92 10.85
C CYS A 135 -13.52 10.09 11.91
N ARG A 136 -13.92 11.34 12.18
CA ARG A 136 -15.05 11.74 13.05
C ARG A 136 -16.44 11.24 12.59
N ALA A 137 -16.52 10.33 11.62
CA ALA A 137 -17.77 9.69 11.23
C ALA A 137 -18.12 8.61 12.28
N PRO A 138 -19.40 8.43 12.65
CA PRO A 138 -19.82 7.35 13.54
C PRO A 138 -19.54 6.01 12.83
N GLN A 139 -18.36 5.45 13.09
CA GLN A 139 -18.00 4.11 12.68
C GLN A 139 -18.77 3.15 13.59
N ARG A 140 -19.50 2.21 12.98
CA ARG A 140 -20.08 1.07 13.68
C ARG A 140 -18.94 0.18 14.18
N ASP A 141 -18.45 0.52 15.38
CA ASP A 141 -17.30 -0.10 16.05
C ASP A 141 -17.46 -1.63 16.21
N ASP A 142 -18.71 -2.10 16.16
CA ASP A 142 -19.12 -3.51 16.15
C ASP A 142 -18.67 -4.28 14.89
N GLN A 143 -18.39 -3.61 13.77
CA GLN A 143 -18.03 -4.25 12.50
C GLN A 143 -16.53 -4.40 12.26
N VAL A 144 -15.67 -3.68 12.99
CA VAL A 144 -14.21 -3.82 12.84
C VAL A 144 -13.74 -5.09 13.55
N PRO A 145 -13.16 -6.09 12.85
CA PRO A 145 -12.62 -7.27 13.51
C PRO A 145 -11.48 -6.86 14.46
N ARG A 146 -11.51 -7.35 15.71
CA ARG A 146 -10.37 -7.19 16.62
C ARG A 146 -9.18 -7.96 16.06
N LEU A 147 -8.11 -7.23 15.79
CA LEU A 147 -6.91 -7.79 15.18
C LEU A 147 -6.13 -8.68 16.17
N PRO A 148 -5.47 -9.75 15.69
CA PRO A 148 -4.60 -10.55 16.53
C PRO A 148 -3.39 -9.72 17.01
N ASP A 149 -3.12 -9.75 18.32
CA ASP A 149 -2.01 -9.02 18.94
C ASP A 149 -0.64 -9.48 18.39
N ARG A 150 0.09 -8.54 17.77
CA ARG A 150 1.42 -8.78 17.20
C ARG A 150 2.58 -8.34 18.08
N SER A 151 2.36 -7.92 19.34
CA SER A 151 3.42 -7.70 20.34
C SER A 151 4.40 -8.89 20.48
N ARG A 152 3.99 -10.09 20.02
CA ARG A 152 4.81 -11.31 20.04
C ARG A 152 5.71 -11.54 18.80
N ARG A 153 5.42 -10.97 17.62
CA ARG A 153 6.21 -11.27 16.39
C ARG A 153 7.49 -10.44 16.27
N ALA A 154 7.52 -9.26 16.89
CA ALA A 154 8.69 -8.38 16.94
C ALA A 154 9.91 -9.01 17.66
N ARG A 155 9.71 -10.04 18.50
CA ARG A 155 10.80 -10.74 19.21
C ARG A 155 11.49 -11.85 18.40
N GLY A 156 11.01 -12.17 17.19
CA GLY A 156 11.49 -13.33 16.43
C GLY A 156 12.44 -13.04 15.26
N HIS A 157 12.63 -11.77 14.85
CA HIS A 157 13.36 -11.43 13.62
C HIS A 157 14.80 -10.92 13.82
N SER A 158 15.32 -10.91 15.05
CA SER A 158 16.72 -10.53 15.35
C SER A 158 17.68 -11.71 15.57
N ALA A 159 17.25 -12.96 15.37
CA ALA A 159 18.11 -14.14 15.53
C ALA A 159 17.99 -15.07 14.32
N GLY A 160 18.76 -14.80 13.25
CA GLY A 160 18.84 -15.76 12.14
C GLY A 160 19.25 -15.24 10.76
N ALA A 161 20.17 -14.27 10.67
CA ALA A 161 20.74 -13.88 9.38
C ALA A 161 22.22 -13.43 9.52
N SER A 162 23.05 -14.25 10.15
CA SER A 162 24.51 -14.17 10.01
C SER A 162 25.14 -15.53 10.35
N SER A 163 25.17 -16.45 9.38
CA SER A 163 26.04 -17.67 9.44
C SER A 163 26.00 -18.54 8.17
N ARG A 164 25.70 -18.02 6.98
CA ARG A 164 25.82 -18.81 5.73
C ARG A 164 26.40 -18.01 4.57
N LEU A 165 27.62 -17.51 4.74
CA LEU A 165 28.51 -17.15 3.64
C LEU A 165 29.94 -17.27 4.17
N GLY A 166 30.58 -18.42 3.94
CA GLY A 166 31.96 -18.61 4.38
C GLY A 166 32.50 -20.03 4.42
N ARG A 167 32.13 -20.93 3.49
CA ARG A 167 32.86 -22.20 3.26
C ARG A 167 32.73 -22.66 1.81
N HIS A 168 33.46 -22.04 0.89
CA HIS A 168 33.86 -22.66 -0.39
C HIS A 168 35.09 -21.94 -0.96
N ARG A 169 36.22 -22.05 -0.26
CA ARG A 169 37.56 -21.95 -0.85
C ARG A 169 38.52 -22.78 -0.01
N ARG A 170 38.84 -24.00 -0.49
CA ARG A 170 40.16 -24.65 -0.46
C ARG A 170 40.03 -26.14 -0.80
N ALA A 171 41.06 -26.64 -1.50
CA ALA A 171 41.38 -28.03 -1.81
C ALA A 171 40.64 -28.69 -2.99
N GLN A 172 41.15 -28.46 -4.20
CA GLN A 172 41.64 -29.57 -5.03
C GLN A 172 43.00 -29.15 -5.60
N ALA A 173 44.03 -29.78 -5.06
CA ALA A 173 45.28 -30.11 -5.73
C ALA A 173 45.16 -31.56 -6.18
#